data_AF-A0A960EIZ7-F1
#
_entry.id   AF-A0A960EIZ7-F1
#
_cell.length_a   1.000
_cell.length_b   1.000
_cell.length_c   1.000
_cell.angle_alpha   90.00
_cell.angle_beta   90.00
_cell.angle_gamma   90.00
#
_symmetry.space_group_name_H-M   'P 1'
#
loop_
_entity.id
_entity.type
_entity.pdbx_description
1 polymer ?
#
loop_
_entity_poly.entity_id
_entity_poly.type
_entity_poly.pdbx_seq_one_letter_code
_entity_poly.pdbx_strand_id
1 'polypeptide(L)'
;MIVVATFAAAAIVTFALRASMVVAGDRLLGSDRLATVIALTSPAVLAAMIASALFVHAGEVIVPAPAEVGALAVAVVAVRRTGNVSAALAAGLPAFWILQALVR
;
A
#
# COMPACT_ATOMS: atom_id res chain seq x y z
N MET A 1 -25.74 18.55 -14.13
CA MET A 1 -24.79 19.69 -14.27
C MET A 1 -23.94 19.93 -13.02
N ILE A 2 -24.53 20.04 -11.82
CA ILE A 2 -23.78 20.33 -10.57
C ILE A 2 -22.72 19.27 -10.25
N VAL A 3 -23.05 17.98 -10.37
CA VAL A 3 -22.11 16.87 -10.13
C VAL A 3 -20.90 16.92 -11.08
N VAL A 4 -21.15 17.19 -12.37
CA VAL A 4 -20.06 17.29 -13.36
C VAL A 4 -19.15 18.47 -13.04
N ALA A 5 -19.72 19.60 -12.61
CA ALA A 5 -18.95 20.78 -12.20
C ALA A 5 -18.11 20.53 -10.95
N THR A 6 -18.61 19.78 -9.96
CA THR A 6 -17.83 19.44 -8.75
C THR A 6 -16.70 18.47 -9.05
N PHE A 7 -16.92 17.46 -9.90
CA PHE A 7 -15.85 16.56 -10.36
C PHE A 7 -14.79 17.31 -11.16
N ALA A 8 -15.20 18.23 -12.05
CA ALA A 8 -14.28 19.06 -12.82
C ALA A 8 -13.46 19.98 -11.90
N ALA A 9 -14.09 20.63 -10.93
CA ALA A 9 -13.40 21.46 -9.95
C ALA A 9 -12.41 20.64 -9.10
N ALA A 10 -12.82 19.46 -8.60
CA ALA A 10 -11.95 18.57 -7.84
C ALA A 10 -10.74 18.10 -8.67
N ALA A 11 -10.95 17.79 -9.96
CA ALA A 11 -9.88 17.40 -10.86
C ALA A 11 -8.88 18.55 -11.10
N ILE A 12 -9.37 19.78 -11.33
CA ILE A 12 -8.54 20.98 -11.52
C ILE A 12 -7.71 21.26 -10.26
N VAL A 13 -8.35 21.23 -9.08
CA VAL A 13 -7.67 21.45 -7.80
C VAL A 13 -6.60 20.39 -7.57
N THR A 14 -6.92 19.11 -7.80
CA THR A 14 -5.96 18.00 -7.68
C THR A 14 -4.77 18.19 -8.62
N PHE A 15 -5.02 18.59 -9.87
CA PHE A 15 -3.98 18.85 -10.85
C PHE A 15 -3.08 20.01 -10.43
N ALA A 16 -3.65 21.12 -9.94
CA ALA A 16 -2.91 22.27 -9.45
C ALA A 16 -2.03 21.92 -8.23
N LEU A 17 -2.56 21.14 -7.29
CA LEU A 17 -1.80 20.61 -6.15
C LEU A 17 -0.64 19.74 -6.60
N ARG A 18 -0.85 18.84 -7.57
CA ARG A 18 0.22 18.02 -8.15
C ARG A 18 1.30 18.87 -8.81
N ALA A 19 0.91 19.87 -9.60
CA ALA A 19 1.84 20.77 -10.27
C ALA A 19 2.68 21.56 -9.26
N SER A 20 2.06 22.06 -8.19
CA SER A 20 2.76 22.74 -7.09
C SER A 20 3.75 21.81 -6.39
N MET A 21 3.34 20.57 -6.10
CA MET A 21 4.19 19.56 -5.49
C MET A 21 5.38 19.16 -6.36
N VAL A 22 5.22 19.08 -7.69
CA VAL A 22 6.34 18.78 -8.62
C VAL A 22 7.35 19.93 -8.62
N VAL A 23 6.88 21.18 -8.73
CA VAL A 23 7.77 22.36 -8.72
C VAL A 23 8.48 22.54 -7.37
N ALA A 24 7.77 22.30 -6.26
CA ALA A 24 8.35 22.32 -4.92
C ALA A 24 9.31 21.14 -4.71
N GLY A 25 8.94 19.96 -5.21
CA GLY A 25 9.72 18.74 -5.17
C GLY A 25 11.08 18.90 -5.86
N ASP A 26 11.11 19.51 -7.04
CA ASP A 26 12.36 19.74 -7.80
C ASP A 26 13.39 20.57 -7.00
N ARG A 27 12.92 21.48 -6.13
CA ARG A 27 13.79 22.26 -5.23
C ARG A 27 14.21 21.52 -3.96
N LEU A 28 13.39 20.59 -3.46
CA LEU A 28 13.66 19.80 -2.25
C LEU A 28 14.46 18.53 -2.53
N LEU A 29 14.35 17.96 -3.74
CA LEU A 29 14.97 16.70 -4.16
C LEU A 29 16.42 16.84 -4.64
N GLY A 30 17.04 18.02 -4.52
CA GLY A 30 18.45 18.26 -4.87
C GLY A 30 19.48 17.42 -4.09
N SER A 31 19.02 16.61 -3.14
CA SER A 31 19.77 15.57 -2.44
C SER A 31 19.23 14.20 -2.83
N ASP A 32 20.01 13.41 -3.59
CA ASP A 32 19.65 12.05 -4.06
C ASP A 32 19.16 11.12 -2.94
N ARG A 33 19.63 11.33 -1.70
CA ARG A 33 19.17 10.57 -0.54
C ARG A 33 17.74 10.90 -0.15
N LEU A 34 17.33 12.17 -0.23
CA LEU A 34 15.98 12.58 0.15
C LEU A 34 14.95 12.07 -0.87
N ALA A 35 15.30 12.04 -2.15
CA ALA A 35 14.49 11.45 -3.21
C ALA A 35 14.21 9.96 -2.96
N THR A 36 15.24 9.20 -2.56
CA THR A 36 15.13 7.78 -2.25
C THR A 36 14.20 7.53 -1.05
N VAL A 37 14.31 8.34 0.02
CA VAL A 37 13.46 8.19 1.22
C VAL A 37 12.02 8.57 0.92
N ILE A 38 11.79 9.66 0.18
CA ILE A 38 10.43 10.09 -0.20
C ILE A 38 9.74 9.02 -1.06
N ALA A 39 10.47 8.38 -1.98
CA ALA A 39 9.94 7.29 -2.81
C ALA A 39 9.47 6.08 -1.98
N LEU A 40 10.05 5.86 -0.79
CA LEU A 40 9.65 4.79 0.12
C LEU A 40 8.40 5.12 0.94
N THR A 41 7.95 6.38 0.97
CA THR A 41 6.78 6.80 1.78
C THR A 41 5.52 6.03 1.39
N SER A 42 5.21 5.96 0.09
CA SER A 42 4.02 5.27 -0.40
C SER A 42 4.00 3.77 -0.02
N PRO A 43 5.05 2.98 -0.34
CA PRO A 43 5.09 1.58 0.10
C PRO A 43 5.17 1.42 1.62
N ALA A 44 5.79 2.36 2.36
CA ALA A 44 5.82 2.32 3.82
C ALA A 44 4.45 2.54 4.45
N VAL A 45 3.64 3.47 3.93
CA VAL A 45 2.28 3.71 4.40
C VAL A 45 1.40 2.50 4.11
N LEU A 46 1.50 1.90 2.92
CA LEU A 46 0.80 0.65 2.60
C LEU A 46 1.20 -0.49 3.54
N ALA A 47 2.50 -0.66 3.78
CA ALA A 47 3.00 -1.66 4.71
C ALA A 47 2.48 -1.44 6.14
N ALA A 48 2.43 -0.19 6.60
CA ALA A 48 1.88 0.17 7.91
C ALA A 48 0.37 -0.10 7.99
N MET A 49 -0.40 0.19 6.93
CA MET A 49 -1.82 -0.12 6.86
C MET A 49 -2.09 -1.63 6.92
N ILE A 50 -1.31 -2.42 6.18
CA ILE A 50 -1.41 -3.88 6.19
C ILE A 50 -1.02 -4.43 7.57
N ALA A 51 0.07 -3.93 8.16
CA ALA A 51 0.48 -4.32 9.51
C ALA A 51 -0.60 -3.98 10.53
N SER A 52 -1.19 -2.78 10.47
CA SER A 52 -2.29 -2.41 11.34
C SER A 52 -3.50 -3.32 11.13
N ALA A 53 -3.86 -3.66 9.90
CA ALA A 53 -4.98 -4.56 9.63
C ALA A 53 -4.74 -5.99 10.14
N LEU A 54 -3.48 -6.41 10.21
CA LEU A 54 -3.08 -7.75 10.65
C LEU A 54 -2.97 -7.86 12.18
N PHE A 55 -2.45 -6.82 12.82
CA PHE A 55 -2.12 -6.83 14.25
C PHE A 55 -3.11 -6.05 15.12
N VAL A 56 -4.04 -5.29 14.54
CA VAL A 56 -5.03 -4.50 15.29
C VAL A 56 -6.44 -4.89 14.89
N HIS A 57 -7.24 -5.30 15.87
CA HIS A 57 -8.65 -5.59 15.69
C HIS A 57 -9.46 -4.84 16.73
N ALA A 58 -10.43 -4.03 16.29
CA ALA A 58 -11.26 -3.18 17.17
C ALA A 58 -10.47 -2.26 18.14
N GLY A 59 -9.24 -1.87 17.78
CA GLY A 59 -8.39 -1.01 18.61
C GLY A 59 -7.49 -1.77 19.60
N GLU A 60 -7.60 -3.09 19.68
CA GLU A 60 -6.72 -3.93 20.49
C GLU A 60 -5.64 -4.59 19.63
N VAL A 61 -4.43 -4.72 20.20
CA VAL A 61 -3.34 -5.45 19.56
C VAL A 61 -3.59 -6.94 19.72
N ILE A 62 -3.75 -7.64 18.60
CA ILE A 62 -4.00 -9.08 18.55
C ILE A 62 -2.79 -9.82 17.97
N VAL A 63 -2.70 -11.10 18.32
CA VAL A 63 -1.77 -12.01 17.65
C VAL A 63 -2.46 -12.53 16.38
N PRO A 64 -1.92 -12.28 15.18
CA PRO A 64 -2.54 -12.71 13.94
C PRO A 64 -2.59 -14.23 13.84
N ALA A 65 -3.61 -14.73 13.13
CA ALA A 65 -3.79 -16.16 12.97
C ALA A 65 -2.64 -16.76 12.14
N PRO A 66 -2.27 -18.04 12.37
CA PRO A 66 -1.18 -18.68 11.62
C PRO A 66 -1.43 -18.70 10.10
N ALA A 67 -2.69 -18.76 9.66
CA ALA A 67 -3.07 -18.66 8.25
C ALA A 67 -2.79 -17.26 7.66
N GLU A 68 -3.00 -16.20 8.43
CA GLU A 68 -2.74 -14.81 8.01
C GLU A 68 -1.24 -14.55 7.89
N VAL A 69 -0.45 -15.02 8.87
CA VAL A 69 1.01 -14.93 8.84
C VAL A 69 1.59 -15.74 7.68
N GLY A 70 1.05 -16.94 7.42
CA GLY A 70 1.45 -17.76 6.28
C GLY A 70 1.13 -17.11 4.93
N ALA A 71 -0.06 -16.52 4.79
CA ALA A 71 -0.43 -15.79 3.58
C ALA A 71 0.46 -14.57 3.33
N LEU A 72 0.80 -13.81 4.39
CA LEU A 72 1.75 -12.70 4.31
C LEU A 72 3.12 -13.19 3.85
N ALA A 73 3.63 -14.30 4.41
CA ALA A 73 4.90 -14.87 4.01
C ALA A 73 4.92 -15.26 2.52
N VAL A 74 3.85 -15.91 2.03
CA VAL A 74 3.71 -16.27 0.61
C VAL A 74 3.67 -15.02 -0.27
N ALA A 75 2.91 -13.99 0.11
CA ALA A 75 2.84 -12.74 -0.64
C ALA A 75 4.22 -12.05 -0.71
N VAL A 76 4.97 -12.00 0.39
CA VAL A 76 6.34 -11.46 0.43
C VAL A 76 7.28 -12.24 -0.48
N VAL A 77 7.22 -13.57 -0.46
CA VAL A 77 8.03 -14.43 -1.35
C VAL A 77 7.67 -14.21 -2.82
N ALA A 78 6.38 -14.09 -3.14
CA ALA A 78 5.92 -13.84 -4.51
C ALA A 78 6.42 -12.48 -5.03
N VAL A 79 6.34 -11.41 -4.24
CA VAL A 79 6.90 -10.09 -4.60
C VAL A 79 8.41 -10.17 -4.77
N ARG A 80 9.11 -10.81 -3.83
CA ARG A 80 10.58 -10.94 -3.90
C ARG A 80 11.06 -11.67 -5.15
N ARG A 81 10.28 -12.63 -5.66
CA ARG A 81 10.65 -13.39 -6.87
C ARG A 81 10.23 -12.70 -8.17
N THR A 82 9.11 -11.98 -8.18
CA THR A 82 8.52 -11.46 -9.43
C THR A 82 8.71 -9.95 -9.62
N GLY A 83 9.03 -9.22 -8.54
CA GLY A 83 9.05 -7.76 -8.53
C GLY A 83 7.66 -7.11 -8.74
N ASN A 84 6.58 -7.90 -8.79
CA ASN A 84 5.27 -7.44 -9.16
C ASN A 84 4.25 -7.60 -8.03
N VAL A 85 3.64 -6.48 -7.62
CA VAL A 85 2.62 -6.43 -6.55
C VAL A 85 1.37 -7.24 -6.92
N SER A 86 1.00 -7.31 -8.20
CA SER A 86 -0.16 -8.10 -8.65
C SER A 86 0.06 -9.60 -8.46
N ALA A 87 1.31 -10.08 -8.57
CA ALA A 87 1.65 -11.46 -8.26
C ALA A 87 1.53 -11.78 -6.76
N ALA A 88 1.78 -10.78 -5.89
CA ALA A 88 1.55 -10.89 -4.45
C ALA A 88 0.09 -11.16 -4.12
N LEU A 89 -0.81 -10.39 -4.75
CA LEU A 89 -2.26 -10.53 -4.60
C LEU A 89 -2.74 -11.88 -5.15
N ALA A 90 -2.26 -12.25 -6.34
CA ALA A 90 -2.63 -13.51 -6.99
C ALA A 90 -2.17 -14.74 -6.21
N ALA A 91 -1.05 -14.67 -5.48
CA ALA A 91 -0.54 -15.78 -4.68
C ALA A 91 -1.03 -15.75 -3.22
N GLY A 92 -1.11 -14.58 -2.60
CA GLY A 92 -1.45 -14.41 -1.19
C GLY A 92 -2.90 -14.74 -0.88
N LEU A 93 -3.84 -14.33 -1.74
CA LEU A 93 -5.27 -14.59 -1.56
C LEU A 93 -5.61 -16.10 -1.57
N PRO A 94 -5.19 -16.90 -2.58
CA PRO A 94 -5.44 -18.34 -2.54
C PRO A 94 -4.66 -19.05 -1.42
N ALA A 95 -3.45 -18.59 -1.10
CA ALA A 95 -2.69 -19.14 0.02
C ALA A 95 -3.42 -18.96 1.36
N PHE A 96 -4.03 -17.79 1.59
CA PHE A 96 -4.85 -17.55 2.77
C PHE A 96 -6.00 -18.55 2.86
N TRP A 97 -6.77 -18.74 1.78
CA TRP A 97 -7.89 -19.68 1.74
C TRP A 97 -7.45 -21.12 2.02
N ILE A 98 -6.35 -21.57 1.41
CA ILE A 98 -5.83 -22.93 1.60
C ILE A 98 -5.39 -23.12 3.06
N LEU A 99 -4.64 -22.16 3.62
CA LEU A 99 -4.15 -22.25 4.99
C LEU A 99 -5.31 -22.16 6.00
N GLN A 100 -6.29 -21.30 5.75
CA GLN A 100 -7.48 -21.19 6.59
C GLN A 100 -8.31 -22.49 6.56
N ALA A 101 -8.46 -23.12 5.40
CA ALA A 101 -9.14 -24.41 5.26
C ALA A 101 -8.41 -25.57 5.96
N LEU A 102 -7.08 -25.47 6.12
CA LEU A 102 -6.26 -26.48 6.78
C LEU A 102 -6.22 -26.32 8.31
N VAL A 103 -6.40 -25.09 8.80
CA VAL A 103 -6.37 -24.76 10.24
C VAL A 103 -7.76 -24.85 10.89
N ARG A 104 -8.83 -24.83 10.09
CA ARG A 104 -10.22 -24.95 10.54
C ARG A 104 -10.62 -26.41 10.77
#